data_AF-A0A0B3AJH6-F1
#
_entry.id   AF-A0A0B3AJH6-F1
#
_cell.length_a   1.000
_cell.length_b   1.000
_cell.length_c   1.000
_cell.angle_alpha   90.00
_cell.angle_beta   90.00
_cell.angle_gamma   90.00
#
_symmetry.space_group_name_H-M   'P 1'
#
loop_
_entity.id
_entity.type
_entity.pdbx_description
1 polymer ?
#
loop_
_entity_poly.entity_id
_entity_poly.type
_entity_poly.pdbx_seq_one_letter_code
_entity_poly.pdbx_strand_id
1 'polypeptide(L)'
;MVMRRGRQLYSKKYEEAVKLHGEGKSVNEIAGQLGVSYSAAYHWVKGLRKPESGNLNEFESWLKQKGPMPAVEIEKKFQKHNELFLMSSRRGMNIKRKTLPRKYAKYSTWYYVEGQEKMLDSRIEELFSKIKEAREKLRDSLFG
;
A
#
# COMPACT_ATOMS: atom_id res chain seq x y z
N MET A 1 -14.27 19.50 15.88
CA MET A 1 -13.88 18.56 14.81
C MET A 1 -12.34 18.59 14.68
N VAL A 2 -11.63 17.65 15.33
CA VAL A 2 -10.15 17.67 15.41
C VAL A 2 -9.56 17.15 14.10
N MET A 3 -9.19 18.06 13.19
CA MET A 3 -8.44 17.71 11.99
C MET A 3 -7.13 17.01 12.40
N ARG A 4 -6.99 15.73 12.04
CA ARG A 4 -5.77 14.94 12.26
C ARG A 4 -4.64 15.46 11.36
N ARG A 5 -3.87 16.40 11.90
CA ARG A 5 -2.63 17.00 11.35
C ARG A 5 -1.46 16.01 11.23
N GLY A 6 -1.67 14.81 10.69
CA GLY A 6 -0.66 13.74 10.73
C GLY A 6 0.48 13.95 9.74
N ARG A 7 0.19 13.90 8.43
CA ARG A 7 1.24 13.76 7.41
C ARG A 7 2.12 15.00 7.22
N GLN A 8 1.51 16.17 7.03
CA GLN A 8 2.25 17.42 6.80
C GLN A 8 3.04 17.87 8.03
N LEU A 9 2.50 17.63 9.23
CA LEU A 9 3.19 17.98 10.48
C LEU A 9 4.41 17.08 10.69
N TYR A 10 4.28 15.77 10.47
CA TYR A 10 5.39 14.84 10.67
C TYR A 10 6.43 14.90 9.55
N SER A 11 6.06 15.17 8.29
CA SER A 11 7.06 15.40 7.22
C SER A 11 7.91 16.64 7.50
N LYS A 12 7.30 17.78 7.88
CA LYS A 12 8.05 18.99 8.27
C LYS A 12 8.96 18.76 9.47
N LYS A 13 8.44 18.11 10.52
CA LYS A 13 9.24 17.77 11.72
C LYS A 13 10.38 16.79 11.40
N TYR A 14 10.21 15.89 10.44
CA TYR A 14 11.29 14.99 10.00
C TYR A 14 12.40 15.75 9.30
N GLU A 15 12.08 16.63 8.34
CA GLU A 15 13.09 17.46 7.66
C GLU A 15 13.87 18.32 8.66
N GLU A 16 13.15 18.93 9.60
CA GLU A 16 13.74 19.74 10.67
C GLU A 16 14.60 18.91 11.63
N ALA A 17 14.18 17.68 11.97
CA ALA A 17 14.99 16.76 12.78
C ALA A 17 16.32 16.39 12.10
N VAL A 18 16.28 16.10 10.80
CA VAL A 18 17.48 15.78 10.01
C VAL A 18 18.41 17.00 9.94
N LYS A 19 17.86 18.20 9.76
CA LYS A 19 18.63 19.44 9.76
C LYS A 19 19.30 19.71 11.12
N LEU A 20 18.55 19.66 12.21
CA LEU A 20 19.08 19.88 13.57
C LEU A 20 20.20 18.89 13.93
N HIS A 21 20.08 17.64 13.48
CA HIS A 21 21.15 16.66 13.66
C HIS A 21 22.38 16.95 12.81
N GLY A 22 22.20 17.46 11.59
CA GLY A 22 23.29 17.98 10.77
C GLY A 22 24.02 19.15 11.43
N GLU A 23 23.32 19.94 12.26
CA GLU A 23 23.86 21.02 13.10
C GLU A 23 24.50 20.50 14.42
N GLY A 24 24.57 19.18 14.62
CA GLY A 24 25.21 18.56 15.79
C GLY A 24 24.31 18.39 17.01
N LYS A 25 23.00 18.65 16.91
CA LYS A 25 22.05 18.46 18.01
C LYS A 25 21.87 16.98 18.36
N SER A 26 21.77 16.70 19.66
CA SER A 26 21.48 15.35 20.15
C SER A 26 20.01 14.96 19.92
N VAL A 27 19.75 13.65 19.88
CA VAL A 27 18.39 13.12 19.71
C VAL A 27 17.41 13.62 20.78
N ASN A 28 17.88 13.81 22.02
CA ASN A 28 17.07 14.34 23.12
C ASN A 28 16.68 15.80 22.90
N GLU A 29 17.62 16.64 22.45
CA GLU A 29 17.34 18.04 22.13
C GLU A 29 16.35 18.15 20.98
N ILE A 30 16.55 17.36 19.92
CA ILE A 30 15.65 17.31 18.76
C ILE A 30 14.24 16.89 19.17
N ALA A 31 14.12 15.86 20.02
CA ALA A 31 12.85 15.38 20.53
C ALA A 31 12.10 16.47 21.33
N GLY A 32 12.82 17.18 22.20
CA GLY A 32 12.29 18.29 22.98
C GLY A 32 11.85 19.46 22.10
N GLN A 33 12.71 19.88 21.16
CA GLN A 33 12.46 21.04 20.30
C GLN A 33 11.30 20.81 19.33
N LEU A 34 11.15 19.60 18.81
CA LEU A 34 10.08 19.26 17.87
C LEU A 34 8.81 18.73 18.54
N GLY A 35 8.81 18.55 19.87
CA GLY A 35 7.69 17.98 20.62
C GLY A 35 7.31 16.58 20.10
N VAL A 36 8.29 15.71 19.93
CA VAL A 36 8.11 14.32 19.51
C VAL A 36 8.78 13.37 20.50
N SER A 37 8.37 12.09 20.52
CA SER A 37 9.03 11.10 21.36
C SER A 37 10.49 10.90 20.95
N TYR A 38 11.37 10.61 21.91
CA TYR A 38 12.76 10.23 21.67
C TYR A 38 12.92 9.17 20.57
N SER A 39 12.13 8.10 20.62
CA SER A 39 12.17 7.01 19.63
C SER A 39 11.86 7.49 18.20
N ALA A 40 10.93 8.44 18.04
CA ALA A 40 10.61 9.02 16.74
C ALA A 40 11.79 9.83 16.20
N ALA A 41 12.35 10.74 17.01
CA ALA A 41 13.54 11.51 16.63
C ALA A 41 14.70 10.56 16.27
N TYR A 42 14.99 9.58 17.12
CA TYR A 42 16.05 8.58 16.88
C TYR A 42 15.89 7.87 15.54
N HIS A 43 14.69 7.35 15.24
CA HIS A 43 14.44 6.65 13.98
C HIS A 43 14.55 7.57 12.76
N TRP A 44 14.21 8.85 12.90
CA TRP A 44 14.31 9.83 11.83
C TRP A 44 15.77 10.15 11.48
N VAL A 45 16.59 10.50 12.49
CA VAL A 45 18.00 10.85 12.24
C VAL A 45 18.88 9.67 11.88
N LYS A 46 18.53 8.45 12.33
CA LYS A 46 19.18 7.22 11.86
C LYS A 46 18.69 6.74 10.49
N GLY A 47 17.73 7.42 9.87
CA GLY A 47 17.15 7.03 8.59
C GLY A 47 16.36 5.72 8.62
N LEU A 48 16.08 5.18 9.81
CA LEU A 48 15.39 3.90 10.02
C LEU A 48 13.90 3.99 9.67
N ARG A 49 13.31 5.19 9.73
CA ARG A 49 11.91 5.42 9.40
C ARG A 49 11.72 6.84 8.90
N LYS A 50 11.21 7.01 7.68
CA LYS A 50 10.68 8.30 7.22
C LYS A 50 9.17 8.34 7.48
N PRO A 51 8.58 9.49 7.84
CA PRO A 51 7.13 9.64 7.91
C PRO A 51 6.42 9.25 6.60
N GLU A 52 7.15 9.37 5.50
CA GLU A 52 6.71 9.04 4.14
C GLU A 52 7.02 7.59 3.77
N SER A 53 8.05 6.95 4.33
CA SER A 53 8.41 5.55 4.02
C SER A 53 7.58 4.55 4.84
N GLY A 54 6.27 4.68 4.82
CA GLY A 54 5.36 3.70 5.42
C GLY A 54 5.01 2.59 4.44
N ASN A 55 4.63 1.41 4.97
CA ASN A 55 4.08 0.28 4.20
C ASN A 55 3.01 0.69 3.17
N LEU A 56 2.33 1.82 3.40
CA LEU A 56 1.34 2.38 2.50
C LEU A 56 1.92 2.95 1.19
N ASN A 57 3.06 3.65 1.27
CA ASN A 57 3.72 4.21 0.09
C ASN A 57 4.41 3.10 -0.70
N GLU A 58 4.94 2.08 -0.02
CA GLU A 58 5.44 0.88 -0.67
C GLU A 58 4.30 0.13 -1.38
N PHE A 59 3.15 -0.01 -0.74
CA PHE A 59 1.97 -0.64 -1.34
C PHE A 59 1.50 0.10 -2.60
N GLU A 60 1.44 1.43 -2.56
CA GLU A 60 1.12 2.24 -3.73
C GLU A 60 2.14 2.07 -4.85
N SER A 61 3.44 2.17 -4.52
CA SER A 61 4.53 2.05 -5.49
C SER A 61 4.56 0.67 -6.14
N TRP A 62 4.26 -0.38 -5.36
CA TRP A 62 4.15 -1.73 -5.85
C TRP A 62 2.98 -1.89 -6.82
N LEU A 63 1.81 -1.33 -6.51
CA LEU A 63 0.67 -1.34 -7.42
C LEU A 63 0.94 -0.54 -8.70
N LYS A 64 1.66 0.58 -8.62
CA LYS A 64 2.10 1.34 -9.81
C LYS A 64 2.97 0.50 -10.74
N GLN A 65 3.89 -0.29 -10.18
CA GLN A 65 4.85 -1.08 -10.95
C GLN A 65 4.28 -2.42 -11.45
N LYS A 66 3.46 -3.10 -10.64
CA LYS A 66 3.03 -4.49 -10.90
C LYS A 66 1.52 -4.71 -10.93
N GLY A 67 0.76 -3.77 -10.36
CA GLY A 67 -0.70 -3.78 -10.43
C GLY A 67 -1.17 -3.52 -11.85
N PRO A 68 -2.48 -3.70 -12.13
CA PRO A 68 -3.54 -4.14 -11.24
C PRO A 68 -3.42 -5.63 -10.93
N MET A 69 -3.75 -6.05 -9.71
CA MET A 69 -3.50 -7.43 -9.28
C MET A 69 -4.49 -7.93 -8.22
N PRO A 70 -4.72 -9.26 -8.12
CA PRO A 70 -5.66 -9.82 -7.16
C PRO A 70 -5.09 -9.82 -5.74
N ALA A 71 -5.99 -9.79 -4.74
CA ALA A 71 -5.66 -9.77 -3.33
C ALA A 71 -4.77 -10.96 -2.94
N VAL A 72 -5.02 -12.15 -3.48
CA VAL A 72 -4.23 -13.37 -3.22
C VAL A 72 -2.75 -13.24 -3.60
N GLU A 73 -2.42 -12.41 -4.59
CA GLU A 73 -1.03 -12.15 -4.96
C GLU A 73 -0.42 -11.04 -4.11
N ILE A 74 -1.21 -10.03 -3.75
CA ILE A 74 -0.78 -8.94 -2.88
C ILE A 74 -0.47 -9.45 -1.48
N GLU A 75 -1.31 -10.34 -0.94
CA GLU A 75 -1.20 -10.88 0.42
C GLU A 75 0.17 -11.52 0.69
N LYS A 76 0.81 -12.09 -0.34
CA LYS A 76 2.16 -12.66 -0.27
C LYS A 76 3.22 -11.66 0.19
N LYS A 77 3.05 -10.37 -0.16
CA LYS A 77 3.97 -9.29 0.21
C LYS A 77 3.38 -8.38 1.29
N PHE A 78 2.07 -8.13 1.23
CA PHE A 78 1.35 -7.21 2.10
C PHE A 78 0.21 -7.96 2.78
N GLN A 79 0.52 -8.73 3.84
CA GLN A 79 -0.48 -9.51 4.59
C GLN A 79 -1.68 -8.65 5.05
N LYS A 80 -1.41 -7.41 5.48
CA LYS A 80 -2.44 -6.44 5.92
C LYS A 80 -2.94 -5.53 4.80
N HIS A 81 -3.02 -6.02 3.56
CA HIS A 81 -3.39 -5.22 2.39
C HIS A 81 -4.74 -4.50 2.53
N ASN A 82 -5.72 -5.08 3.22
CA ASN A 82 -7.01 -4.44 3.45
C ASN A 82 -6.88 -3.22 4.37
N GLU A 83 -6.07 -3.30 5.43
CA GLU A 83 -5.77 -2.13 6.28
C GLU A 83 -5.03 -1.05 5.49
N LEU A 84 -4.08 -1.44 4.64
CA LEU A 84 -3.36 -0.52 3.76
C LEU A 84 -4.33 0.20 2.80
N PHE A 85 -5.25 -0.52 2.18
CA PHE A 85 -6.29 0.09 1.34
C PHE A 85 -7.23 1.04 2.11
N LEU A 86 -7.68 0.65 3.30
CA LEU A 86 -8.52 1.54 4.13
C LEU A 86 -7.75 2.79 4.55
N MET A 87 -6.46 2.66 4.85
CA MET A 87 -5.59 3.79 5.13
C MET A 87 -5.34 4.67 3.89
N SER A 88 -5.20 4.09 2.69
CA SER A 88 -5.00 4.85 1.46
C SER A 88 -6.24 5.69 1.14
N SER A 89 -7.44 5.10 1.24
CA SER A 89 -8.72 5.78 1.01
C SER A 89 -8.92 6.93 1.99
N ARG A 90 -8.68 6.71 3.30
CA ARG A 90 -8.74 7.77 4.32
C ARG A 90 -7.75 8.91 4.09
N ARG A 91 -6.65 8.65 3.37
CA ARG A 91 -5.58 9.61 3.09
C ARG A 91 -5.70 10.24 1.71
N GLY A 92 -6.80 10.02 0.99
CA GLY A 92 -7.03 10.57 -0.35
C GLY A 92 -6.00 10.08 -1.38
N MET A 93 -5.46 8.87 -1.20
CA MET A 93 -4.54 8.27 -2.17
C MET A 93 -5.34 7.54 -3.27
N ASN A 94 -4.80 7.54 -4.48
CA ASN A 94 -5.49 7.05 -5.68
C ASN A 94 -5.44 5.52 -5.84
N ILE A 95 -5.49 4.77 -4.73
CA ILE A 95 -5.61 3.31 -4.75
C ILE A 95 -7.09 2.95 -4.73
N LYS A 96 -7.53 2.21 -5.74
CA LYS A 96 -8.90 1.73 -5.93
C LYS A 96 -8.97 0.20 -5.75
N ARG A 97 -10.19 -0.30 -5.54
CA ARG A 97 -10.47 -1.73 -5.37
C ARG A 97 -11.67 -2.14 -6.21
N LYS A 98 -11.52 -3.20 -7.02
CA LYS A 98 -12.62 -3.82 -7.77
C LYS A 98 -12.97 -5.16 -7.12
N THR A 99 -14.26 -5.43 -6.99
CA THR A 99 -14.76 -6.67 -6.42
C THR A 99 -15.57 -7.42 -7.48
N LEU A 100 -15.14 -8.64 -7.78
CA LEU A 100 -15.78 -9.60 -8.67
C LEU A 100 -16.75 -10.50 -7.88
N PRO A 101 -17.65 -11.22 -8.57
CA PRO A 101 -18.55 -12.18 -7.92
C PRO A 101 -17.81 -13.22 -7.06
N ARG A 102 -18.45 -13.67 -5.98
CA ARG A 102 -17.88 -14.61 -5.00
C ARG A 102 -17.41 -15.95 -5.60
N LYS A 103 -17.95 -16.36 -6.75
CA LYS A 103 -17.54 -17.59 -7.48
C LYS A 103 -16.06 -17.62 -7.87
N TYR A 104 -15.39 -16.46 -7.87
CA TYR A 104 -13.95 -16.34 -8.14
C TYR A 104 -13.08 -16.43 -6.87
N ALA A 105 -13.69 -16.67 -5.69
CA ALA A 105 -13.02 -16.92 -4.42
C ALA A 105 -11.85 -15.95 -4.14
N LYS A 106 -10.62 -16.47 -4.01
CA LYS A 106 -9.41 -15.68 -3.69
C LYS A 106 -9.05 -14.62 -4.75
N TYR A 107 -9.59 -14.74 -5.96
CA TYR A 107 -9.43 -13.78 -7.05
C TYR A 107 -10.59 -12.76 -7.11
N SER A 108 -11.49 -12.75 -6.13
CA SER A 108 -12.64 -11.84 -6.14
C SER A 108 -12.25 -10.38 -5.94
N THR A 109 -11.15 -10.10 -5.25
CA THR A 109 -10.78 -8.73 -4.88
C THR A 109 -9.52 -8.32 -5.60
N TRP A 110 -9.55 -7.19 -6.28
CA TRP A 110 -8.43 -6.63 -7.03
C TRP A 110 -8.11 -5.24 -6.54
N TYR A 111 -6.83 -4.92 -6.42
CA TYR A 111 -6.35 -3.58 -6.10
C TYR A 111 -5.57 -3.01 -7.28
N TYR A 112 -5.71 -1.71 -7.49
CA TYR A 112 -5.12 -0.99 -8.59
C TYR A 112 -4.97 0.49 -8.25
N VAL A 113 -4.10 1.20 -8.97
CA VAL A 113 -4.05 2.67 -8.90
C VAL A 113 -4.85 3.29 -10.04
N GLU A 114 -5.32 4.51 -9.84
CA GLU A 114 -5.96 5.29 -10.90
C GLU A 114 -5.09 5.39 -12.15
N GLY A 115 -5.71 5.23 -13.33
CA GLY A 115 -5.05 5.11 -14.62
C GLY A 115 -4.84 3.66 -15.08
N GLN A 116 -5.02 2.67 -14.19
CA GLN A 116 -4.89 1.25 -14.53
C GLN A 116 -6.21 0.56 -14.90
N GLU A 117 -7.31 1.31 -15.05
CA GLU A 117 -8.65 0.76 -15.28
C GLU A 117 -8.71 -0.18 -16.51
N LYS A 118 -8.16 0.25 -17.65
CA LYS A 118 -8.15 -0.59 -18.87
C LYS A 118 -7.32 -1.86 -18.70
N MET A 119 -6.16 -1.75 -18.07
CA MET A 119 -5.29 -2.90 -17.79
C MET A 119 -5.93 -3.88 -16.80
N LEU A 120 -6.74 -3.37 -15.86
CA LEU A 120 -7.48 -4.19 -14.91
C LEU A 120 -8.52 -5.03 -15.64
N ASP A 121 -9.26 -4.43 -16.55
CA ASP A 121 -10.28 -5.14 -17.34
C ASP A 121 -9.63 -6.23 -18.20
N SER A 122 -8.54 -5.93 -18.91
CA SER A 122 -7.81 -6.94 -19.70
C SER A 122 -7.29 -8.12 -18.84
N ARG A 123 -6.76 -7.85 -17.63
CA ARG A 123 -6.29 -8.93 -16.74
C ARG A 123 -7.44 -9.77 -16.18
N ILE A 124 -8.60 -9.17 -15.93
CA ILE A 124 -9.79 -9.89 -15.48
C ILE A 124 -10.33 -10.77 -16.61
N GLU A 125 -10.35 -10.28 -17.85
CA GLU A 125 -10.74 -11.07 -19.02
C GLU A 125 -9.80 -12.26 -19.23
N GLU A 126 -8.48 -12.06 -19.12
CA GLU A 126 -7.50 -13.14 -19.17
C GLU A 126 -7.74 -14.19 -18.08
N LEU A 127 -8.05 -13.77 -16.85
CA LEU A 127 -8.43 -14.67 -15.76
C LEU A 127 -9.68 -15.49 -16.14
N PHE A 128 -10.70 -14.86 -16.73
CA PHE A 128 -11.92 -15.56 -17.13
C PHE A 128 -11.67 -16.60 -18.22
N SER A 129 -10.85 -16.27 -19.22
CA SER A 129 -10.43 -17.20 -20.27
C SER A 129 -9.70 -18.42 -19.68
N LYS A 130 -8.72 -18.19 -18.80
CA LYS A 130 -7.99 -19.30 -18.13
C LYS A 130 -8.90 -20.19 -17.29
N ILE A 131 -9.88 -19.60 -16.60
CA ILE A 131 -10.88 -20.37 -15.82
C ILE A 131 -11.76 -21.20 -16.74
N LYS A 132 -12.18 -20.64 -17.89
CA LYS A 132 -12.99 -21.36 -18.87
C LYS A 132 -12.23 -22.57 -19.43
N GLU A 133 -10.99 -22.36 -19.89
CA GLU A 133 -10.12 -23.43 -20.40
C GLU A 133 -9.86 -24.52 -19.35
N ALA A 134 -9.58 -24.13 -18.10
CA ALA A 134 -9.37 -25.09 -17.02
C ALA A 134 -10.62 -25.93 -16.74
N ARG A 135 -11.82 -25.35 -16.85
CA ARG A 135 -13.09 -26.07 -16.69
C ARG A 135 -13.36 -27.02 -17.85
N GLU A 136 -13.05 -26.62 -19.09
CA GLU A 136 -13.17 -27.47 -20.27
C GLU A 136 -12.24 -28.68 -20.16
N LYS A 137 -10.95 -28.47 -19.87
CA LYS A 137 -9.99 -29.56 -19.64
C LYS A 137 -10.41 -30.52 -18.53
N LEU A 138 -10.96 -29.99 -17.44
CA LEU A 138 -11.43 -30.81 -16.32
C LEU A 138 -12.68 -31.61 -16.69
N ARG A 139 -13.59 -31.04 -17.51
CA ARG A 139 -14.74 -31.76 -18.05
C ARG A 139 -14.29 -32.89 -18.97
N ASP A 140 -13.38 -32.61 -19.89
CA ASP A 140 -12.86 -33.60 -20.84
C ASP A 140 -12.11 -34.73 -20.12
N SER A 141 -11.39 -34.43 -19.04
CA SER A 141 -10.72 -35.46 -18.22
C SER A 141 -11.66 -36.31 -17.38
N LEU A 142 -12.87 -35.84 -17.06
CA LEU A 142 -13.83 -36.56 -16.21
C LEU A 142 -14.88 -37.34 -17.00
N PHE A 143 -15.15 -36.92 -18.24
CA PHE A 143 -16.22 -37.45 -19.08
C PHE A 143 -15.77 -37.85 -20.49
N GLY A 144 -14.49 -37.69 -20.82
CA GLY A 144 -13.87 -38.11 -22.08
C GLY A 144 -13.13 -39.44 -21.96
#